data_AF-A0A1W5W7L1-F1
#
_entry.id   AF-A0A1W5W7L1-F1
#
_cell.length_a   1.000
_cell.length_b   1.000
_cell.length_c   1.000
_cell.angle_alpha   90.00
_cell.angle_beta   90.00
_cell.angle_gamma   90.00
#
_symmetry.space_group_name_H-M   'P 1'
#
loop_
_entity.id
_entity.type
_entity.pdbx_description
1 polymer ?
#
loop_
_entity_poly.entity_id
_entity_poly.type
_entity_poly.pdbx_seq_one_letter_code
_entity_poly.pdbx_strand_id
1 'polypeptide(L)'
;IPITLTESSIILEVPADESTDIIDNWNKSYAMSFVQYAMEIAEGFIKPELRVADILPKTMPLTSENLTFTRESDLNENFTFDKFVVGTGNENAYAIARAVAEDPGRVYNPYLIYGGVGLGKTHLMQAIGNAYSKTTPSARIKYATAEDFLNDFTESLRAGEGATAAFKKEYRTVDLLLIDDIQ
;
A
#
# COMPACT_ATOMS: atom_id res chain seq x y z
N ILE A 1 -4.31 -12.40 9.32
CA ILE A 1 -2.89 -12.77 9.61
C ILE A 1 -2.40 -11.83 10.70
N PRO A 2 -1.62 -12.27 11.71
CA PRO A 2 -1.11 -11.37 12.74
C PRO A 2 -0.18 -10.32 12.13
N ILE A 3 -0.49 -9.05 12.37
CA ILE A 3 0.31 -7.90 11.95
C ILE A 3 1.37 -7.56 13.01
N THR A 4 1.08 -7.85 14.28
CA THR A 4 1.97 -7.57 15.40
C THR A 4 1.70 -8.54 16.55
N LEU A 5 2.76 -8.97 17.23
CA LEU A 5 2.71 -9.74 18.46
C LEU A 5 3.64 -9.08 19.48
N THR A 6 3.13 -8.78 20.67
CA THR A 6 3.87 -8.27 21.82
C THR A 6 3.69 -9.20 23.01
N GLU A 7 4.39 -8.94 24.12
CA GLU A 7 4.23 -9.70 25.36
C GLU A 7 2.82 -9.63 25.97
N SER A 8 1.99 -8.66 25.56
CA SER A 8 0.66 -8.43 26.14
C SER A 8 -0.47 -8.28 25.12
N SER A 9 -0.16 -8.29 23.82
CA SER A 9 -1.17 -8.10 22.77
C SER A 9 -0.81 -8.79 21.45
N ILE A 10 -1.84 -9.21 20.72
CA ILE A 10 -1.72 -9.65 19.34
C ILE A 10 -2.69 -8.83 18.48
N ILE A 11 -2.20 -8.29 17.37
CA ILE A 11 -3.01 -7.50 16.43
C ILE A 11 -3.26 -8.35 15.19
N LEU A 12 -4.54 -8.57 14.88
CA LEU A 12 -4.97 -9.30 13.69
C LEU A 12 -5.70 -8.35 12.74
N GLU A 13 -5.30 -8.33 11.47
CA GLU A 13 -6.05 -7.59 10.45
C GLU A 13 -7.31 -8.33 10.03
N VAL A 14 -8.39 -7.58 9.82
CA VAL A 14 -9.66 -8.06 9.30
C VAL A 14 -10.03 -7.26 8.04
N PRO A 15 -10.42 -7.94 6.93
CA PRO A 15 -10.92 -7.28 5.73
C PRO A 15 -12.08 -6.33 6.05
N ALA A 16 -12.08 -5.18 5.40
CA ALA A 16 -13.02 -4.12 5.72
C ALA A 16 -14.47 -4.44 5.34
N ASP A 17 -14.66 -5.11 4.21
CA ASP A 17 -15.94 -5.51 3.62
C ASP A 17 -16.70 -6.55 4.45
N GLU A 18 -15.99 -7.40 5.20
CA GLU A 18 -16.57 -8.43 6.08
C GLU A 18 -16.30 -8.17 7.58
N SER A 19 -15.75 -6.99 7.91
CA SER A 19 -15.21 -6.69 9.24
C SER A 19 -16.22 -6.85 10.37
N THR A 20 -17.46 -6.42 10.16
CA THR A 20 -18.50 -6.46 11.21
C THR A 20 -18.86 -7.88 11.57
N ASP A 21 -19.11 -8.73 10.56
CA ASP A 21 -19.49 -10.13 10.77
C ASP A 21 -18.35 -10.95 11.37
N ILE A 22 -17.11 -10.72 10.91
CA ILE A 22 -15.93 -11.39 11.44
C ILE A 22 -15.67 -10.99 12.90
N ILE A 23 -15.72 -9.69 13.22
CA ILE A 23 -15.49 -9.20 14.59
C ILE A 23 -16.59 -9.68 15.53
N ASP A 24 -17.85 -9.65 15.11
CA ASP A 24 -18.97 -10.12 15.92
C ASP A 24 -18.92 -11.62 16.19
N ASN A 25 -18.62 -12.43 15.16
CA ASN A 25 -18.46 -13.87 15.31
C ASN A 25 -17.26 -14.20 16.19
N TRP A 26 -16.14 -13.48 16.03
CA TRP A 26 -14.96 -13.63 16.87
C TRP A 26 -15.25 -13.37 18.35
N ASN A 27 -15.89 -12.24 18.65
CA ASN A 27 -16.23 -11.86 20.01
C ASN A 27 -17.20 -12.85 20.67
N LYS A 28 -18.14 -13.42 19.90
CA LYS A 28 -19.11 -14.39 20.41
C LYS A 28 -18.52 -15.79 20.58
N SER A 29 -17.69 -16.25 19.65
CA SER A 29 -17.36 -17.67 19.52
C SER A 29 -15.91 -18.02 19.83
N TYR A 30 -14.98 -17.06 19.75
CA TYR A 30 -13.54 -17.38 19.78
C TYR A 30 -12.73 -16.56 20.78
N ALA A 31 -13.20 -15.38 21.21
CA ALA A 31 -12.46 -14.48 22.08
C ALA A 31 -12.04 -15.13 23.42
N MET A 32 -12.97 -15.81 24.09
CA MET A 32 -12.70 -16.44 25.38
C MET A 32 -11.74 -17.64 25.27
N SER A 33 -11.97 -18.52 24.29
CA SER A 33 -11.09 -19.66 24.04
C SER A 33 -9.68 -19.22 23.66
N PHE A 34 -9.57 -18.13 22.91
CA PHE A 34 -8.28 -17.55 22.53
C PHE A 34 -7.51 -17.06 23.76
N VAL A 35 -8.15 -16.25 24.62
CA VAL A 35 -7.52 -15.73 25.84
C VAL A 35 -7.08 -16.85 26.77
N GLN A 36 -7.92 -17.88 26.95
CA GLN A 36 -7.58 -19.03 27.78
C GLN A 36 -6.37 -19.80 27.25
N TYR A 37 -6.35 -20.07 25.94
CA TYR A 37 -5.24 -20.75 25.29
C TYR A 37 -3.94 -19.93 25.36
N ALA A 38 -4.03 -18.62 25.18
CA ALA A 38 -2.89 -17.73 25.28
C ALA A 38 -2.32 -17.68 26.71
N MET A 39 -3.17 -17.68 27.74
CA MET A 39 -2.74 -17.74 29.13
C MET A 39 -2.02 -19.04 29.48
N GLU A 40 -2.47 -20.16 28.92
CA GLU A 40 -1.87 -21.48 29.16
C GLU A 40 -0.46 -21.59 28.56
N ILE A 41 -0.23 -21.00 27.39
CA ILE A 41 1.03 -21.17 26.64
C ILE A 41 2.02 -20.05 26.86
N ALA A 42 1.54 -18.80 26.97
CA ALA A 42 2.40 -17.63 27.09
C ALA A 42 2.68 -17.23 28.54
N GLU A 43 2.16 -17.98 29.53
CA GLU A 43 2.25 -17.66 30.97
C GLU A 43 1.87 -16.20 31.29
N GLY A 44 0.96 -15.62 30.48
CA GLY A 44 0.66 -14.20 30.49
C GLY A 44 -0.66 -13.86 29.81
N PHE A 45 -1.19 -12.67 30.11
CA PHE A 45 -2.43 -12.20 29.50
C PHE A 45 -2.15 -11.54 28.16
N ILE A 46 -2.48 -12.22 27.06
CA ILE A 46 -2.42 -11.66 25.71
C ILE A 46 -3.82 -11.22 25.30
N LYS A 47 -3.99 -9.92 25.10
CA LYS A 47 -5.24 -9.35 24.57
C LYS A 47 -5.27 -9.44 23.04
N PRO A 48 -6.26 -10.10 22.43
CA PRO A 48 -6.46 -10.03 20.99
C PRO A 48 -7.07 -8.68 20.61
N GLU A 49 -6.48 -8.02 19.62
CA GLU A 49 -6.99 -6.79 19.02
C GLU A 49 -7.23 -7.02 17.52
N LEU A 50 -8.50 -7.03 17.12
CA LEU A 50 -8.88 -7.04 15.72
C LEU A 50 -8.85 -5.61 15.19
N ARG A 51 -8.05 -5.37 14.16
CA ARG A 51 -8.04 -4.09 13.44
C ARG A 51 -8.67 -4.28 12.07
N VAL A 52 -9.68 -3.47 11.79
CA VAL A 52 -10.23 -3.35 10.44
C VAL A 52 -9.15 -2.73 9.57
N ALA A 53 -8.88 -3.34 8.41
CA ALA A 53 -8.02 -2.72 7.41
C ALA A 53 -8.56 -1.32 7.10
N ASP A 54 -7.72 -0.29 7.20
CA ASP A 54 -8.15 1.10 6.98
C ASP A 54 -8.79 1.22 5.58
N ILE A 55 -10.13 1.36 5.53
CA ILE A 55 -10.77 1.94 4.36
C ILE A 55 -10.44 3.42 4.43
N LEU A 56 -9.29 3.80 3.87
CA LEU A 56 -9.01 5.21 3.67
C LEU A 56 -10.20 5.80 2.92
N PRO A 57 -10.85 6.86 3.43
CA PRO A 57 -11.95 7.49 2.72
C PRO A 57 -11.42 8.01 1.38
N LYS A 58 -11.83 7.36 0.29
CA LYS A 58 -11.68 7.83 -1.08
C LYS A 58 -12.57 9.06 -1.24
N THR A 59 -12.07 10.24 -0.87
CA THR A 59 -12.33 11.56 -1.47
C THR A 59 -11.82 12.68 -0.56
N MET A 60 -10.85 13.45 -1.06
CA MET A 60 -10.69 14.86 -0.67
C MET A 60 -10.92 15.71 -1.93
N PRO A 61 -11.70 16.80 -1.86
CA PRO A 61 -11.90 17.68 -2.99
C PRO A 61 -10.61 18.42 -3.33
N LEU A 62 -10.28 18.42 -4.62
CA LEU A 62 -9.04 18.95 -5.17
C LEU A 62 -9.20 20.40 -5.58
N THR A 63 -8.52 21.31 -4.89
CA THR A 63 -8.20 22.63 -5.43
C THR A 63 -6.86 22.55 -6.18
N SER A 64 -6.94 22.78 -7.49
CA SER A 64 -5.81 22.87 -8.40
C SER A 64 -4.99 24.13 -8.12
N GLU A 65 -4.02 24.00 -7.22
CA GLU A 65 -2.86 24.88 -7.18
C GLU A 65 -1.66 24.07 -7.65
N ASN A 66 -0.78 24.70 -8.43
CA ASN A 66 0.40 24.13 -9.08
C ASN A 66 1.10 23.03 -8.27
N LEU A 67 0.69 21.78 -8.49
CA LEU A 67 1.32 20.59 -7.96
C LEU A 67 1.83 19.82 -9.16
N THR A 68 3.13 19.51 -9.16
CA THR A 68 3.78 18.62 -10.12
C THR A 68 3.37 17.19 -9.84
N PHE A 69 2.12 16.87 -10.18
CA PHE A 69 1.72 15.48 -10.34
C PHE A 69 2.37 14.95 -11.62
N THR A 70 2.94 13.75 -11.57
CA THR A 70 3.51 13.09 -12.74
C THR A 70 2.42 12.95 -13.80
N ARG A 71 2.50 13.78 -14.84
CA ARG A 71 1.64 13.72 -16.03
C ARG A 71 2.41 12.98 -17.10
N GLU A 72 2.18 11.67 -17.21
CA GLU A 72 2.71 10.76 -18.26
C GLU A 72 4.25 10.70 -18.44
N SER A 73 5.04 11.72 -18.08
CA SER A 73 6.45 11.87 -18.42
C SER A 73 7.42 11.06 -17.58
N ASP A 74 7.07 10.72 -16.33
CA ASP A 74 8.01 10.03 -15.42
C ASP A 74 7.75 8.52 -15.34
N LEU A 75 6.66 8.03 -15.93
CA LEU A 75 6.44 6.60 -16.13
C LEU A 75 7.10 6.18 -17.45
N ASN A 76 7.88 5.11 -17.43
CA ASN A 76 8.44 4.58 -18.66
C ASN A 76 7.34 3.87 -19.47
N GLU A 77 6.96 4.42 -20.62
CA GLU A 77 5.95 3.85 -21.52
C GLU A 77 6.27 2.42 -22.00
N ASN A 78 7.53 1.99 -21.88
CA ASN A 78 7.92 0.62 -22.20
C ASN A 78 7.60 -0.39 -21.09
N PHE A 79 7.38 0.06 -19.85
CA PHE A 79 7.05 -0.82 -18.74
C PHE A 79 5.54 -1.00 -18.68
N THR A 80 5.04 -1.87 -19.54
CA THR A 80 3.61 -2.24 -19.66
C THR A 80 3.43 -3.73 -19.43
N PHE A 81 2.23 -4.15 -19.02
CA PHE A 81 1.92 -5.57 -18.84
C PHE A 81 2.12 -6.37 -20.13
N ASP A 82 1.78 -5.80 -21.28
CA ASP A 82 1.91 -6.47 -22.59
C ASP A 82 3.38 -6.77 -22.96
N LYS A 83 4.32 -5.98 -22.42
CA LYS A 83 5.77 -6.15 -22.62
C LYS A 83 6.44 -6.96 -21.51
N PHE A 84 5.69 -7.43 -20.51
CA PHE A 84 6.21 -8.23 -19.41
C PHE A 84 6.13 -9.73 -19.72
N VAL A 85 7.24 -10.45 -19.57
CA VAL A 85 7.28 -11.90 -19.83
C VAL A 85 6.88 -12.67 -18.57
N VAL A 86 5.75 -13.37 -18.64
CA VAL A 86 5.21 -14.19 -17.55
C VAL A 86 5.79 -15.61 -17.61
N GLY A 87 6.18 -16.13 -16.46
CA GLY A 87 6.59 -17.51 -16.26
C GLY A 87 6.36 -17.95 -14.81
N THR A 88 6.61 -19.23 -14.52
CA THR A 88 6.27 -19.86 -13.23
C THR A 88 6.84 -19.13 -12.00
N GLY A 89 7.98 -18.45 -12.13
CA GLY A 89 8.61 -17.71 -11.04
C GLY A 89 8.03 -16.31 -10.76
N ASN A 90 7.24 -15.75 -11.68
CA ASN A 90 6.70 -14.39 -11.56
C ASN A 90 5.19 -14.29 -11.84
N GLU A 91 4.52 -15.40 -12.14
CA GLU A 91 3.09 -15.48 -12.47
C GLU A 91 2.21 -14.89 -11.37
N ASN A 92 2.50 -15.21 -10.09
CA ASN A 92 1.74 -14.69 -8.96
C ASN A 92 1.90 -13.16 -8.82
N ALA A 93 3.15 -12.66 -8.88
CA ALA A 93 3.41 -11.22 -8.84
C ALA A 93 2.72 -10.48 -10.00
N TYR A 94 2.75 -11.06 -11.20
CA TYR A 94 2.05 -10.51 -12.36
C TYR A 94 0.52 -10.48 -12.15
N ALA A 95 -0.08 -11.57 -11.67
CA ALA A 95 -1.53 -11.65 -11.43
C ALA A 95 -1.99 -10.63 -10.39
N ILE A 96 -1.26 -10.49 -9.29
CA ILE A 96 -1.55 -9.49 -8.26
C ILE A 96 -1.38 -8.07 -8.83
N ALA A 97 -0.29 -7.80 -9.56
CA ALA A 97 -0.06 -6.49 -10.17
C ALA A 97 -1.21 -6.11 -11.13
N ARG A 98 -1.73 -7.06 -11.92
CA ARG A 98 -2.91 -6.85 -12.77
C ARG A 98 -4.15 -6.47 -11.96
N ALA A 99 -4.44 -7.21 -10.88
CA ALA A 99 -5.58 -6.92 -10.02
C ALA A 99 -5.46 -5.55 -9.32
N VAL A 100 -4.25 -5.19 -8.87
CA VAL A 100 -3.98 -3.87 -8.28
C VAL A 100 -4.17 -2.74 -9.29
N ALA A 101 -3.81 -2.95 -10.56
CA ALA A 101 -3.98 -1.94 -11.60
C ALA A 101 -5.45 -1.69 -11.97
N GLU A 102 -6.32 -2.69 -11.83
CA GLU A 102 -7.75 -2.59 -12.12
C GLU A 102 -8.53 -1.83 -11.04
N ASP A 103 -8.19 -2.04 -9.76
CA ASP A 103 -8.81 -1.33 -8.63
C ASP A 103 -7.77 -1.00 -7.54
N PRO A 104 -6.93 0.05 -7.76
CA PRO A 104 -5.89 0.42 -6.81
C PRO A 104 -6.46 0.76 -5.43
N GLY A 105 -5.80 0.23 -4.40
CA GLY A 105 -6.14 0.48 -3.01
C GLY A 105 -7.26 -0.41 -2.44
N ARG A 106 -7.94 -1.22 -3.27
CA ARG A 106 -9.02 -2.09 -2.80
C ARG A 106 -8.58 -3.53 -2.55
N VAL A 107 -7.87 -4.13 -3.51
CA VAL A 107 -7.44 -5.53 -3.39
C VAL A 107 -6.21 -5.65 -2.47
N TYR A 108 -5.24 -4.73 -2.63
CA TYR A 108 -4.05 -4.65 -1.79
C TYR A 108 -3.66 -3.19 -1.57
N ASN A 109 -3.34 -2.84 -0.31
CA ASN A 109 -2.76 -1.56 0.06
C ASN A 109 -1.98 -1.68 1.40
N PRO A 110 -0.64 -1.69 1.40
CA PRO A 110 0.24 -1.56 0.24
C PRO A 110 0.39 -2.87 -0.56
N TYR A 111 0.80 -2.76 -1.82
CA TYR A 111 1.31 -3.88 -2.62
C TYR A 111 2.84 -3.84 -2.67
N LEU A 112 3.49 -4.88 -2.13
CA LEU A 112 4.95 -4.98 -2.05
C LEU A 112 5.49 -6.04 -3.02
N ILE A 113 6.45 -5.64 -3.87
CA ILE A 113 7.17 -6.53 -4.78
C ILE A 113 8.63 -6.64 -4.34
N TYR A 114 9.10 -7.84 -4.03
CA TYR A 114 10.49 -8.10 -3.66
C TYR A 114 11.08 -9.26 -4.46
N GLY A 115 12.41 -9.30 -4.54
CA GLY A 115 13.14 -10.28 -5.33
C GLY A 115 14.51 -9.76 -5.79
N GLY A 116 15.32 -10.66 -6.33
CA GLY A 116 16.66 -10.33 -6.86
C GLY A 116 16.66 -9.26 -7.95
N VAL A 117 17.86 -8.82 -8.31
CA VAL A 117 18.09 -7.85 -9.40
C VAL A 117 17.62 -8.44 -10.72
N GLY A 118 16.99 -7.63 -11.58
CA GLY A 118 16.57 -8.05 -12.92
C GLY A 118 15.31 -8.92 -12.99
N LEU A 119 14.61 -9.18 -11.87
CA LEU A 119 13.37 -9.96 -11.87
C LEU A 119 12.11 -9.17 -12.27
N GLY A 120 12.27 -7.95 -12.76
CA GLY A 120 11.17 -7.15 -13.31
C GLY A 120 10.29 -6.42 -12.27
N LYS A 121 10.79 -6.19 -11.05
CA LYS A 121 10.08 -5.45 -9.98
C LYS A 121 9.63 -4.05 -10.44
N THR A 122 10.58 -3.24 -10.88
CA THR A 122 10.32 -1.90 -11.44
C THR A 122 9.38 -1.95 -12.64
N HIS A 123 9.54 -2.95 -13.52
CA HIS A 123 8.67 -3.11 -14.68
C HIS A 123 7.22 -3.34 -14.24
N LEU A 124 6.97 -4.30 -13.34
CA LEU A 124 5.63 -4.57 -12.83
C LEU A 124 5.03 -3.36 -12.12
N MET A 125 5.80 -2.68 -11.27
CA MET A 125 5.34 -1.48 -10.56
C MET A 125 4.94 -0.37 -11.53
N GLN A 126 5.76 -0.06 -12.54
CA GLN A 126 5.42 0.96 -13.52
C GLN A 126 4.32 0.51 -14.49
N ALA A 127 4.18 -0.81 -14.75
CA ALA A 127 3.07 -1.34 -15.52
C ALA A 127 1.71 -1.11 -14.85
N ILE A 128 1.65 -1.15 -13.51
CA ILE A 128 0.46 -0.74 -12.74
C ILE A 128 0.13 0.72 -13.03
N GLY A 129 1.12 1.62 -12.90
CA GLY A 129 0.94 3.05 -13.19
C GLY A 129 0.46 3.32 -14.62
N ASN A 130 1.11 2.71 -15.61
CA ASN A 130 0.76 2.85 -17.02
C ASN A 130 -0.63 2.29 -17.36
N ALA A 131 -1.04 1.18 -16.74
CA ALA A 131 -2.38 0.64 -16.93
C ALA A 131 -3.44 1.51 -16.24
N TYR A 132 -3.14 2.04 -15.05
CA TYR A 132 -4.04 2.90 -14.32
C TYR A 132 -4.24 4.26 -14.99
N SER A 133 -3.19 4.87 -15.56
CA SER A 133 -3.33 6.15 -16.28
C SER A 133 -4.21 6.01 -17.53
N LYS A 134 -4.13 4.88 -18.24
CA LYS A 134 -4.96 4.60 -19.43
C LYS A 134 -6.44 4.47 -19.10
N THR A 135 -6.76 3.84 -17.97
CA THR A 135 -8.16 3.62 -17.55
C THR A 135 -8.73 4.81 -16.79
N THR A 136 -7.87 5.58 -16.10
CA THR A 136 -8.23 6.78 -15.33
C THR A 136 -7.34 7.97 -15.74
N PRO A 137 -7.62 8.66 -16.85
CA PRO A 137 -6.76 9.74 -17.37
C PRO A 137 -6.59 10.95 -16.45
N SER A 138 -7.49 11.12 -15.47
CA SER A 138 -7.41 12.18 -14.45
C SER A 138 -6.68 11.75 -13.18
N ALA A 139 -6.18 10.51 -13.11
CA ALA A 139 -5.50 9.98 -11.94
C ALA A 139 -4.20 10.75 -11.67
N ARG A 140 -3.96 11.03 -10.40
CA ARG A 140 -2.72 11.63 -9.92
C ARG A 140 -1.81 10.52 -9.46
N ILE A 141 -0.89 10.15 -10.34
CA ILE A 141 0.10 9.11 -10.10
C ILE A 141 1.39 9.81 -9.71
N LYS A 142 2.12 9.28 -8.72
CA LYS A 142 3.49 9.71 -8.39
C LYS A 142 4.38 8.50 -8.41
N TYR A 143 5.44 8.58 -9.21
CA TYR A 143 6.57 7.66 -9.15
C TYR A 143 7.75 8.37 -8.50
N ALA A 144 8.42 7.69 -7.59
CA ALA A 144 9.65 8.16 -6.94
C ALA A 144 10.52 6.95 -6.56
N THR A 145 11.83 7.12 -6.53
CA THR A 145 12.68 6.18 -5.79
C THR A 145 12.62 6.49 -4.30
N ALA A 146 13.03 5.55 -3.45
CA ALA A 146 13.20 5.82 -2.02
C ALA A 146 14.18 6.97 -1.76
N GLU A 147 15.22 7.11 -2.59
CA GLU A 147 16.18 8.21 -2.54
C GLU A 147 15.53 9.56 -2.86
N ASP A 148 14.74 9.64 -3.94
CA ASP A 148 13.99 10.86 -4.30
C ASP A 148 13.08 11.29 -3.15
N PHE A 149 12.32 10.35 -2.58
CA PHE A 149 11.43 10.61 -1.45
C PHE A 149 12.18 11.18 -0.24
N LEU A 150 13.34 10.60 0.10
CA LEU A 150 14.16 11.06 1.23
C LEU A 150 14.78 12.43 0.97
N ASN A 151 15.21 12.71 -0.26
CA ASN A 151 15.74 14.00 -0.66
C ASN A 151 14.65 15.07 -0.57
N ASP A 152 13.48 14.84 -1.17
CA ASP A 152 12.32 15.73 -1.10
C ASP A 152 11.91 16.00 0.35
N PHE A 153 11.86 14.96 1.18
CA PHE A 153 11.54 15.09 2.58
C PHE A 153 12.56 15.97 3.31
N THR A 154 13.86 15.71 3.13
CA THR A 154 14.94 16.44 3.79
C THR A 154 14.99 17.91 3.36
N GLU A 155 14.79 18.18 2.08
CA GLU A 155 14.71 19.55 1.55
C GLU A 155 13.50 20.28 2.12
N SER A 156 12.34 19.61 2.20
CA SER A 156 11.13 20.20 2.77
C SER A 156 11.28 20.59 4.24
N LEU A 157 12.07 19.82 5.01
CA LEU A 157 12.38 20.14 6.40
C LEU A 157 13.31 21.36 6.50
N ARG A 158 14.33 21.43 5.65
CA ARG A 158 15.28 22.56 5.63
C ARG A 158 14.62 23.88 5.25
N ALA A 159 13.65 23.83 4.34
CA ALA A 159 12.93 25.01 3.85
C ALA A 159 11.81 25.51 4.79
N GLY A 160 11.47 24.75 5.84
CA GLY A 160 10.51 25.15 6.88
C GLY A 160 9.07 24.71 6.63
N GLU A 161 8.15 25.16 7.50
CA GLU A 161 6.79 24.61 7.62
C GLU A 161 5.99 24.61 6.31
N GLY A 162 6.12 25.69 5.51
CA GLY A 162 5.42 25.80 4.23
C GLY A 162 5.83 24.73 3.23
N ALA A 163 7.14 24.45 3.13
CA ALA A 163 7.67 23.42 2.25
C ALA A 163 7.34 22.01 2.75
N THR A 164 7.39 21.78 4.07
CA THR A 164 6.96 20.52 4.69
C THR A 164 5.48 20.22 4.42
N ALA A 165 4.61 21.25 4.46
CA ALA A 165 3.21 21.11 4.12
C ALA A 165 3.01 20.77 2.64
N ALA A 166 3.79 21.39 1.75
CA ALA A 166 3.78 21.10 0.31
C ALA A 166 4.20 19.65 0.02
N PHE A 167 5.30 19.17 0.60
CA PHE A 167 5.74 17.78 0.52
C PHE A 167 4.64 16.80 0.95
N LYS A 168 4.04 17.02 2.11
CA LYS A 168 2.93 16.18 2.60
C LYS A 168 1.76 16.18 1.62
N LYS A 169 1.40 17.34 1.06
CA LYS A 169 0.32 17.46 0.07
C LYS A 169 0.67 16.67 -1.19
N GLU A 170 1.87 16.81 -1.71
CA GLU A 170 2.33 16.12 -2.91
C GLU A 170 2.24 14.59 -2.75
N TYR A 171 2.79 14.03 -1.67
CA TYR A 171 2.83 12.58 -1.47
C TYR A 171 1.54 11.97 -0.92
N ARG A 172 0.67 12.74 -0.26
CA ARG A 172 -0.60 12.21 0.32
C ARG A 172 -1.82 12.44 -0.54
N THR A 173 -1.77 13.37 -1.49
CA THR A 173 -2.95 13.65 -2.30
C THR A 173 -3.06 12.69 -3.47
N VAL A 174 -2.03 11.95 -3.87
CA VAL A 174 -2.05 11.06 -5.04
C VAL A 174 -3.09 9.95 -4.95
N ASP A 175 -3.59 9.53 -6.11
CA ASP A 175 -4.48 8.37 -6.26
C ASP A 175 -3.68 7.06 -6.34
N LEU A 176 -2.42 7.14 -6.77
CA LEU A 176 -1.46 6.02 -6.82
C LEU A 176 -0.04 6.50 -6.51
N LEU A 177 0.58 5.93 -5.49
CA LEU A 177 1.98 6.18 -5.12
C LEU A 177 2.82 4.94 -5.43
N LEU A 178 3.85 5.11 -6.26
CA LEU A 178 4.79 4.08 -6.67
C LEU A 178 6.18 4.45 -6.14
N ILE A 179 6.70 3.65 -5.20
CA ILE A 179 8.04 3.85 -4.63
C ILE A 179 8.94 2.69 -5.05
N ASP A 180 9.99 2.99 -5.81
CA ASP A 180 11.00 2.00 -6.21
C ASP A 180 12.20 1.95 -5.24
N ASP A 181 12.96 0.86 -5.33
CA ASP A 181 14.26 0.68 -4.65
C ASP A 181 14.23 0.96 -3.13
N ILE A 182 13.21 0.45 -2.45
CA ILE A 182 13.19 0.34 -0.99
C ILE A 182 14.12 -0.82 -0.59
N GLN A 183 15.41 -0.55 -0.39
CA GLN A 183 16.42 -1.51 0.04
C GLN A 183 16.95 -1.21 1.44
#